data_AF-A0A349DW92-F1
#
_entry.id   AF-A0A349DW92-F1
#
_cell.length_a   1.000
_cell.length_b   1.000
_cell.length_c   1.000
_cell.angle_alpha   90.00
_cell.angle_beta   90.00
_cell.angle_gamma   90.00
#
_symmetry.space_group_name_H-M   'P 1'
#
loop_
_entity.id
_entity.type
_entity.pdbx_description
1 polymer ?
#
loop_
_entity_poly.entity_id
_entity_poly.type
_entity_poly.pdbx_seq_one_letter_code
_entity_poly.pdbx_strand_id
1 'polypeptide(L)'
;MYIQFPYNHMKKAFLAIIILYFFGQHSLAAQAKIWRSIDLTKYPNTYLTAQDVGFRQVLIQGIQRGKVKVYANRDQFASFQKRIRRKQANKVLAYYDDNLKEMVALRPDDFSILEIQEFYDATASGTQKYQIQAIVLKAPSFSKSFVIKYKHFKRHLNKMYKRSRRKKDLMVLKAYWQSPENNTMQVAVPTALEQRKFSSKILKTEGLDKPTETALKNSKGYSPKPKKPKEIFQAPWLKLDEQTVRATTRYLVDLKATANAPLYKKGNGIVKIILEGIKRGKIKPYVYTPTPQKYMKRLKKKRFLSKLSYYEESTEDTVEVQAIDLHKLELVGYWEVNTQAQKAKFTIERINFLIPKGTNTQTQFGNLRVAQLKYRKVISYLEKAYRKAQREGTGEATWVNPKNVQEKMSLAQALATGYYHKQLNWFANQQDLGIFSLQDNLEQIDDASFLTFKKAQKHAEQYLENYGKK
;
A
#
# COMPACT_ATOMS: atom_id res chain seq x y z
N MET A 1 61.03 -10.17 -54.11
CA MET A 1 59.83 -10.56 -53.34
C MET A 1 59.36 -9.32 -52.58
N TYR A 2 58.47 -8.52 -53.17
CA TYR A 2 57.96 -7.29 -52.57
C TYR A 2 56.64 -7.59 -51.85
N ILE A 3 56.63 -7.47 -50.53
CA ILE A 3 55.41 -7.62 -49.72
C ILE A 3 54.68 -6.28 -49.77
N GLN A 4 53.63 -6.19 -50.61
CA GLN A 4 52.68 -5.09 -50.59
C GLN A 4 51.80 -5.19 -49.34
N PHE A 5 52.00 -4.28 -48.39
CA PHE A 5 51.08 -4.10 -47.27
C PHE A 5 49.84 -3.30 -47.73
N PRO A 6 48.61 -3.75 -47.39
CA PRO A 6 47.39 -3.10 -47.83
C PRO A 6 47.17 -1.78 -47.06
N TYR A 7 47.47 -0.67 -47.74
CA TYR A 7 47.32 0.73 -47.30
C TYR A 7 45.92 1.09 -46.76
N ASN A 8 44.89 0.30 -47.11
CA ASN A 8 43.51 0.52 -46.68
C ASN A 8 43.20 0.12 -45.22
N HIS A 9 43.97 -0.78 -44.60
CA HIS A 9 43.75 -1.15 -43.19
C HIS A 9 44.30 -0.10 -42.22
N MET A 10 45.38 0.57 -42.60
CA MET A 10 46.00 1.63 -41.80
C MET A 10 45.10 2.85 -41.67
N LYS A 11 44.42 3.27 -42.77
CA LYS A 11 43.48 4.40 -42.74
C LYS A 11 42.25 4.13 -41.88
N LYS A 12 41.71 2.92 -41.89
CA LYS A 12 40.55 2.54 -41.06
C LYS A 12 40.92 2.45 -39.57
N ALA A 13 42.10 1.93 -39.25
CA ALA A 13 42.61 1.92 -37.88
C ALA A 13 42.88 3.34 -37.36
N PHE A 14 43.48 4.20 -38.18
CA PHE A 14 43.74 5.59 -37.83
C PHE A 14 42.44 6.39 -37.63
N LEU A 15 41.44 6.20 -38.50
CA LEU A 15 40.12 6.81 -38.34
C LEU A 15 39.39 6.31 -37.07
N ALA A 16 39.49 5.01 -36.75
CA ALA A 16 38.93 4.46 -35.51
C ALA A 16 39.62 5.00 -34.26
N ILE A 17 40.93 5.21 -34.30
CA ILE A 17 41.70 5.81 -33.21
C ILE A 17 41.35 7.30 -33.06
N ILE A 18 41.21 8.05 -34.15
CA ILE A 18 40.77 9.46 -34.11
C ILE A 18 39.34 9.57 -33.57
N ILE A 19 38.42 8.70 -33.99
CA ILE A 19 37.06 8.66 -33.46
C ILE A 19 37.09 8.30 -31.97
N LEU A 20 37.88 7.31 -31.54
CA LEU A 20 38.06 6.98 -30.11
C LEU A 20 38.71 8.12 -29.32
N TYR A 21 39.60 8.90 -29.94
CA TYR A 21 40.26 10.05 -29.31
C TYR A 21 39.30 11.24 -29.17
N PHE A 22 38.52 11.57 -30.21
CA PHE A 22 37.51 12.63 -30.16
C PHE A 22 36.30 12.27 -29.29
N PHE A 23 35.85 11.01 -29.30
CA PHE A 23 34.82 10.54 -28.34
C PHE A 23 35.38 10.37 -26.92
N GLY A 24 36.69 10.08 -26.78
CA GLY A 24 37.38 10.00 -25.49
C GLY A 24 37.61 11.36 -24.83
N GLN A 25 37.84 12.42 -25.63
CA GLN A 25 38.05 13.77 -25.11
C GLN A 25 36.75 14.53 -24.78
N HIS A 26 35.59 14.09 -25.28
CA HIS A 26 34.30 14.74 -25.00
C HIS A 26 33.59 14.33 -23.68
N SER A 27 34.24 13.61 -22.74
CA SER A 27 33.54 13.24 -21.49
C SER A 27 34.38 13.16 -20.22
N LEU A 28 35.35 14.06 -20.04
CA LEU A 28 35.94 14.34 -18.73
C LEU A 28 35.97 15.84 -18.41
N ALA A 29 34.93 16.59 -18.78
CA ALA A 29 34.57 17.72 -17.93
C ALA A 29 34.24 17.10 -16.56
N ALA A 30 35.11 17.32 -15.57
CA ALA A 30 34.98 16.74 -14.24
C ALA A 30 33.58 17.05 -13.71
N GLN A 31 32.69 16.06 -13.75
CA GLN A 31 31.31 16.26 -13.31
C GLN A 31 31.35 16.67 -11.85
N ALA A 32 30.80 17.84 -11.56
CA ALA A 32 30.77 18.34 -10.20
C ALA A 32 29.92 17.42 -9.32
N LYS A 33 30.16 17.40 -8.01
CA LYS A 33 29.46 16.52 -7.08
C LYS A 33 28.56 17.35 -6.19
N ILE A 34 27.37 16.83 -5.93
CA ILE A 34 26.37 17.45 -5.06
C ILE A 34 25.87 16.43 -4.04
N TRP A 35 25.77 16.89 -2.79
CA TRP A 35 25.07 16.21 -1.70
C TRP A 35 23.80 16.98 -1.40
N ARG A 36 22.68 16.27 -1.39
CA ARG A 36 21.36 16.88 -1.24
C ARG A 36 20.57 16.11 -0.21
N SER A 37 20.04 16.81 0.78
CA SER A 37 19.19 16.25 1.82
C SER A 37 17.72 16.44 1.49
N ILE A 38 16.94 15.39 1.68
CA ILE A 38 15.48 15.38 1.67
C ILE A 38 15.03 15.02 3.07
N ASP A 39 14.35 15.95 3.72
CA ASP A 39 13.63 15.70 4.96
C ASP A 39 12.35 14.94 4.64
N LEU A 40 12.27 13.67 5.04
CA LEU A 40 11.12 12.80 4.80
C LEU A 40 9.99 13.01 5.80
N THR A 41 10.20 13.85 6.81
CA THR A 41 9.22 14.22 7.85
C THR A 41 8.57 15.57 7.61
N LYS A 42 8.93 16.26 6.52
CA LYS A 42 8.23 17.48 6.07
C LYS A 42 7.50 17.32 4.74
N TYR A 43 6.35 17.96 4.64
CA TYR A 43 5.63 18.12 3.38
C TYR A 43 6.50 18.93 2.39
N PRO A 44 6.49 18.63 1.08
CA PRO A 44 5.71 17.60 0.39
C PRO A 44 6.30 16.19 0.45
N ASN A 45 7.49 16.04 1.01
CA ASN A 45 8.20 14.76 1.01
C ASN A 45 7.55 13.74 1.93
N THR A 46 6.85 14.17 3.00
CA THR A 46 6.11 13.29 3.92
C THR A 46 4.98 12.56 3.30
N TYR A 47 4.31 13.17 2.31
CA TYR A 47 2.87 13.00 2.15
C TYR A 47 2.46 11.53 2.11
N LEU A 48 3.30 10.63 1.57
CA LEU A 48 3.16 9.16 1.76
C LEU A 48 4.49 8.37 1.80
N THR A 49 5.63 9.04 1.91
CA THR A 49 6.92 8.31 2.04
C THR A 49 7.12 7.75 3.45
N ALA A 50 6.31 8.22 4.40
CA ALA A 50 6.45 8.02 5.83
C ALA A 50 5.45 7.10 6.51
N GLN A 51 4.63 6.38 5.75
CA GLN A 51 3.71 5.41 6.34
C GLN A 51 4.38 4.04 6.51
N ASP A 52 3.83 3.19 7.39
CA ASP A 52 4.38 1.90 7.81
C ASP A 52 4.75 0.93 6.66
N VAL A 53 4.21 1.10 5.44
CA VAL A 53 4.60 0.34 4.23
C VAL A 53 5.06 1.24 3.08
N GLY A 54 5.62 2.39 3.43
CA GLY A 54 6.33 3.28 2.53
C GLY A 54 7.61 2.66 1.98
N PHE A 55 8.32 3.43 1.15
CA PHE A 55 9.54 2.90 0.51
C PHE A 55 10.65 2.57 1.52
N ARG A 56 10.69 3.24 2.68
CA ARG A 56 11.65 3.01 3.75
C ARG A 56 11.55 1.59 4.30
N GLN A 57 10.34 1.16 4.66
CA GLN A 57 10.08 -0.21 5.10
C GLN A 57 10.44 -1.24 4.02
N VAL A 58 10.06 -0.96 2.76
CA VAL A 58 10.39 -1.83 1.62
C VAL A 58 11.89 -1.96 1.43
N LEU A 59 12.64 -0.88 1.66
CA LEU A 59 14.09 -0.83 1.56
C LEU A 59 14.75 -1.61 2.70
N ILE A 60 14.35 -1.36 3.96
CA ILE A 60 14.83 -2.06 5.16
C ILE A 60 14.62 -3.57 5.03
N GLN A 61 13.42 -4.01 4.65
CA GLN A 61 13.16 -5.43 4.38
C GLN A 61 14.01 -5.98 3.22
N GLY A 62 14.31 -5.14 2.22
CA GLY A 62 15.23 -5.47 1.13
C GLY A 62 16.66 -5.71 1.62
N ILE A 63 17.12 -4.89 2.55
CA ILE A 63 18.44 -4.98 3.20
C ILE A 63 18.55 -6.25 4.05
N GLN A 64 17.59 -6.48 4.97
CA GLN A 64 17.55 -7.67 5.84
C GLN A 64 17.54 -8.98 5.04
N ARG A 65 16.83 -8.99 3.90
CA ARG A 65 16.77 -10.14 2.97
C ARG A 65 17.97 -10.24 2.03
N GLY A 66 18.93 -9.30 2.08
CA GLY A 66 20.11 -9.26 1.22
C GLY A 66 19.84 -8.89 -0.24
N LYS A 67 18.64 -8.39 -0.56
CA LYS A 67 18.25 -7.94 -1.91
C LYS A 67 18.85 -6.57 -2.25
N VAL A 68 19.13 -5.77 -1.22
CA VAL A 68 19.78 -4.46 -1.31
C VAL A 68 21.10 -4.54 -0.56
N LYS A 69 22.20 -4.24 -1.26
CA LYS A 69 23.54 -4.18 -0.65
C LYS A 69 23.75 -2.79 -0.05
N VAL A 70 24.21 -2.76 1.19
CA VAL A 70 24.52 -1.55 1.97
C VAL A 70 26.01 -1.46 2.28
N TYR A 71 26.49 -0.23 2.44
CA TYR A 71 27.88 0.11 2.70
C TYR A 71 27.94 1.08 3.88
N ALA A 72 29.05 1.08 4.62
CA ALA A 72 29.24 2.01 5.72
C ALA A 72 29.26 3.45 5.19
N ASN A 73 28.55 4.36 5.85
CA ASN A 73 28.69 5.78 5.56
C ASN A 73 30.03 6.27 6.15
N ARG A 74 30.83 6.94 5.32
CA ARG A 74 32.14 7.52 5.65
C ARG A 74 32.19 9.00 5.26
N ASP A 75 31.03 9.61 4.99
CA ASP A 75 30.87 11.00 4.54
C ASP A 75 31.68 11.36 3.28
N GLN A 76 32.01 10.33 2.48
CA GLN A 76 32.65 10.43 1.17
C GLN A 76 31.63 10.26 0.05
N PHE A 77 31.88 10.91 -1.09
CA PHE A 77 31.02 10.81 -2.27
C PHE A 77 30.94 9.37 -2.78
N ALA A 78 29.73 8.82 -2.82
CA ALA A 78 29.40 7.51 -3.36
C ALA A 78 30.40 6.40 -2.96
N SER A 79 30.89 6.42 -1.70
CA SER A 79 31.91 5.49 -1.26
C SER A 79 31.31 4.10 -1.00
N PHE A 80 31.80 3.11 -1.74
CA PHE A 80 31.34 1.72 -1.68
C PHE A 80 32.42 0.74 -1.22
N GLN A 81 33.47 1.24 -0.56
CA GLN A 81 34.65 0.45 -0.16
C GLN A 81 34.29 -0.59 0.91
N LYS A 82 33.58 -0.19 1.98
CA LYS A 82 33.26 -1.07 3.12
C LYS A 82 31.82 -1.57 3.04
N ARG A 83 31.63 -2.72 2.39
CA ARG A 83 30.32 -3.41 2.34
C ARG A 83 29.94 -3.98 3.70
N ILE A 84 28.72 -3.73 4.13
CA ILE A 84 28.15 -4.35 5.34
C ILE A 84 27.56 -5.71 4.93
N ARG A 85 28.03 -6.79 5.57
CA ARG A 85 27.57 -8.15 5.26
C ARG A 85 26.11 -8.32 5.72
N ARG A 86 25.34 -9.19 5.04
CA ARG A 86 23.93 -9.44 5.40
C ARG A 86 23.75 -9.84 6.87
N LYS A 87 24.65 -10.69 7.40
CA LYS A 87 24.64 -11.11 8.81
C LYS A 87 24.80 -9.93 9.80
N GLN A 88 25.39 -8.82 9.35
CA GLN A 88 25.60 -7.60 10.13
C GLN A 88 24.56 -6.52 9.84
N ALA A 89 23.64 -6.73 8.89
CA ALA A 89 22.66 -5.72 8.51
C ALA A 89 21.73 -5.34 9.68
N ASN A 90 21.36 -6.31 10.53
CA ASN A 90 20.53 -6.03 11.70
C ASN A 90 21.24 -5.10 12.71
N LYS A 91 22.57 -5.18 12.85
CA LYS A 91 23.33 -4.27 13.73
C LYS A 91 23.28 -2.80 13.28
N VAL A 92 23.10 -2.58 11.98
CA VAL A 92 23.01 -1.24 11.37
C VAL A 92 21.57 -0.73 11.38
N LEU A 93 20.61 -1.64 11.48
CA LEU A 93 19.18 -1.38 11.55
C LEU A 93 18.66 -1.49 13.00
N ALA A 94 19.55 -1.39 13.98
CA ALA A 94 19.24 -1.45 15.39
C ALA A 94 20.16 -0.50 16.15
N TYR A 95 19.72 -0.08 17.32
CA TYR A 95 20.49 0.68 18.29
C TYR A 95 20.43 -0.04 19.63
N TYR A 96 21.36 0.29 20.52
CA TYR A 96 21.31 -0.19 21.89
C TYR A 96 20.54 0.84 22.71
N ASP A 97 19.46 0.40 23.36
CA ASP A 97 18.67 1.25 24.24
C ASP A 97 19.18 1.07 25.67
N ASP A 98 19.75 2.13 26.25
CA ASP A 98 20.37 2.08 27.58
C ASP A 98 19.34 1.83 28.70
N ASN A 99 18.08 2.22 28.50
CA ASN A 99 17.02 2.01 29.49
C ASN A 99 16.55 0.55 29.49
N LEU A 100 16.40 -0.04 28.30
CA LEU A 100 15.98 -1.44 28.14
C LEU A 100 17.15 -2.42 28.25
N LYS A 101 18.40 -1.93 28.21
CA LYS A 101 19.64 -2.71 28.19
C LYS A 101 19.66 -3.79 27.10
N GLU A 102 19.06 -3.49 25.95
CA GLU A 102 18.95 -4.42 24.82
C GLU A 102 19.07 -3.74 23.45
N MET A 103 19.27 -4.56 22.41
CA MET A 103 19.29 -4.08 21.03
C MET A 103 17.87 -3.94 20.49
N VAL A 104 17.44 -2.70 20.26
CA VAL A 104 16.13 -2.37 19.70
C VAL A 104 16.23 -2.12 18.21
N ALA A 105 15.33 -2.71 17.43
CA ALA A 105 15.27 -2.50 15.99
C ALA A 105 14.79 -1.07 15.67
N LEU A 106 15.50 -0.39 14.76
CA LEU A 106 15.06 0.89 14.22
C LEU A 106 13.81 0.70 13.36
N ARG A 107 12.82 1.54 13.61
CA ARG A 107 11.60 1.63 12.80
C ARG A 107 11.93 2.32 11.48
N PRO A 108 11.13 2.09 10.43
CA PRO A 108 11.27 2.81 9.17
C PRO A 108 11.24 4.33 9.34
N ASP A 109 10.44 4.83 10.27
CA ASP A 109 10.25 6.26 10.47
C ASP A 109 11.40 6.96 11.17
N ASP A 110 12.19 6.21 11.95
CA ASP A 110 13.41 6.71 12.58
C ASP A 110 14.42 7.18 11.52
N PHE A 111 14.34 6.64 10.29
CA PHE A 111 15.11 7.09 9.14
C PHE A 111 14.48 8.31 8.46
N SER A 112 14.56 9.47 9.11
CA SER A 112 13.89 10.71 8.69
C SER A 112 14.57 11.48 7.55
N ILE A 113 15.83 11.16 7.22
CA ILE A 113 16.59 11.89 6.19
C ILE A 113 17.04 10.95 5.06
N LEU A 114 16.76 11.36 3.83
CA LEU A 114 17.28 10.76 2.61
C LEU A 114 18.29 11.73 1.98
N GLU A 115 19.57 11.38 1.99
CA GLU A 115 20.59 12.12 1.26
C GLU A 115 20.83 11.47 -0.11
N ILE A 116 20.90 12.31 -1.14
CA ILE A 116 21.21 11.98 -2.52
C ILE A 116 22.62 12.48 -2.81
N GLN A 117 23.46 11.60 -3.34
CA GLN A 117 24.80 11.93 -3.82
C GLN A 117 24.80 11.78 -5.34
N GLU A 118 25.00 12.90 -6.04
CA GLU A 118 24.79 13.01 -7.47
C GLU A 118 25.93 13.76 -8.17
N PHE A 119 26.24 13.33 -9.39
CA PHE A 119 27.03 14.14 -10.31
C PHE A 119 26.15 15.23 -10.92
N TYR A 120 26.78 16.36 -11.23
CA TYR A 120 26.19 17.52 -11.86
C TYR A 120 26.93 17.88 -13.13
N ASP A 121 26.17 18.05 -14.20
CA ASP A 121 26.63 18.52 -15.50
C ASP A 121 25.95 19.87 -15.79
N ALA A 122 26.75 20.93 -15.83
CA ALA A 122 26.26 22.28 -16.09
C ALA A 122 25.74 22.46 -17.52
N THR A 123 26.24 21.66 -18.46
CA THR A 123 25.97 21.78 -19.90
C THR A 123 24.69 21.06 -20.33
N ALA A 124 24.27 20.03 -19.59
CA ALA A 124 23.02 19.33 -19.83
C ALA A 124 21.80 20.21 -19.51
N SER A 125 20.61 19.85 -19.98
CA SER A 125 19.38 20.62 -19.75
C SER A 125 18.42 19.91 -18.78
N GLY A 126 17.59 20.68 -18.07
CA GLY A 126 16.54 20.16 -17.20
C GLY A 126 17.03 19.18 -16.13
N THR A 127 16.40 18.00 -16.07
CA THR A 127 16.74 16.94 -15.10
C THR A 127 17.99 16.14 -15.49
N GLN A 128 18.43 16.21 -16.77
CA GLN A 128 19.61 15.49 -17.25
C GLN A 128 20.91 16.06 -16.69
N LYS A 129 20.87 17.29 -16.16
CA LYS A 129 21.95 17.92 -15.37
C LYS A 129 22.43 17.09 -14.20
N TYR A 130 21.69 16.06 -13.80
CA TYR A 130 21.99 15.35 -12.59
C TYR A 130 21.95 13.83 -12.75
N GLN A 131 22.96 13.17 -12.19
CA GLN A 131 23.06 11.72 -12.21
C GLN A 131 23.27 11.18 -10.80
N ILE A 132 22.23 10.57 -10.23
CA ILE A 132 22.27 10.01 -8.87
C ILE A 132 23.17 8.77 -8.83
N GLN A 133 24.18 8.80 -7.97
CA GLN A 133 25.15 7.72 -7.78
C GLN A 133 24.85 6.89 -6.53
N ALA A 134 24.50 7.56 -5.43
CA ALA A 134 24.22 6.91 -4.15
C ALA A 134 23.05 7.55 -3.42
N ILE A 135 22.46 6.75 -2.54
CA ILE A 135 21.45 7.16 -1.57
C ILE A 135 21.99 6.83 -0.20
N VAL A 136 21.94 7.79 0.71
CA VAL A 136 22.25 7.59 2.13
C VAL A 136 20.96 7.74 2.92
N LEU A 137 20.61 6.71 3.68
CA LEU A 137 19.47 6.77 4.61
C LEU A 137 20.03 7.06 6.00
N LYS A 138 19.54 8.10 6.66
CA LYS A 138 20.02 8.53 7.98
C LYS A 138 18.89 8.50 9.00
N ALA A 139 19.21 8.01 10.20
CA ALA A 139 18.39 8.08 11.40
C ALA A 139 19.11 8.99 12.41
N PRO A 140 18.91 10.32 12.34
CA PRO A 140 19.72 11.29 13.06
C PRO A 140 19.70 11.10 14.57
N SER A 141 18.51 10.85 15.16
CA SER A 141 18.33 10.65 16.60
C SER A 141 19.12 9.49 17.18
N PHE A 142 19.57 8.56 16.33
CA PHE A 142 20.32 7.36 16.73
C PHE A 142 21.75 7.35 16.18
N SER A 143 22.18 8.44 15.53
CA SER A 143 23.48 8.53 14.84
C SER A 143 23.77 7.34 13.91
N LYS A 144 22.72 6.78 13.27
CA LYS A 144 22.85 5.67 12.32
C LYS A 144 22.70 6.16 10.90
N SER A 145 23.56 5.67 10.01
CA SER A 145 23.41 5.89 8.58
C SER A 145 24.07 4.77 7.77
N PHE A 146 23.61 4.60 6.53
CA PHE A 146 24.23 3.67 5.58
C PHE A 146 24.04 4.14 4.14
N VAL A 147 24.97 3.71 3.28
CA VAL A 147 25.01 4.09 1.86
C VAL A 147 24.52 2.94 1.00
N ILE A 148 23.76 3.25 -0.06
CA ILE A 148 23.27 2.31 -1.06
C ILE A 148 23.63 2.82 -2.45
N LYS A 149 24.22 1.96 -3.29
CA LYS A 149 24.38 2.22 -4.74
C LYS A 149 23.01 2.52 -5.36
N TYR A 150 22.86 3.65 -6.04
CA TYR A 150 21.58 4.07 -6.60
C TYR A 150 20.98 3.01 -7.55
N LYS A 151 21.82 2.35 -8.37
CA LYS A 151 21.39 1.23 -9.22
C LYS A 151 20.66 0.11 -8.45
N HIS A 152 21.11 -0.21 -7.23
CA HIS A 152 20.46 -1.22 -6.40
C HIS A 152 19.15 -0.72 -5.77
N PHE A 153 19.15 0.52 -5.29
CA PHE A 153 17.97 1.22 -4.79
C PHE A 153 16.88 1.26 -5.87
N LYS A 154 17.21 1.80 -7.06
CA LYS A 154 16.33 1.89 -8.23
C LYS A 154 15.76 0.54 -8.62
N ARG A 155 16.62 -0.48 -8.80
CA ARG A 155 16.19 -1.83 -9.20
C ARG A 155 15.22 -2.45 -8.19
N HIS A 156 15.50 -2.35 -6.89
CA HIS A 156 14.67 -2.97 -5.85
C HIS A 156 13.33 -2.25 -5.73
N LEU A 157 13.32 -0.92 -5.61
CA LEU A 157 12.08 -0.15 -5.43
C LEU A 157 11.20 -0.22 -6.68
N ASN A 158 11.74 -0.10 -7.90
CA ASN A 158 10.95 -0.25 -9.12
C ASN A 158 10.33 -1.65 -9.23
N LYS A 159 11.06 -2.70 -8.86
CA LYS A 159 10.53 -4.07 -8.83
C LYS A 159 9.39 -4.21 -7.83
N MET A 160 9.50 -3.59 -6.65
CA MET A 160 8.47 -3.64 -5.62
C MET A 160 7.22 -2.85 -6.02
N TYR A 161 7.40 -1.64 -6.56
CA TYR A 161 6.32 -0.81 -7.12
C TYR A 161 5.57 -1.51 -8.26
N LYS A 162 6.28 -2.03 -9.27
CA LYS A 162 5.67 -2.79 -10.38
C LYS A 162 4.90 -4.03 -9.92
N ARG A 163 5.36 -4.69 -8.85
CA ARG A 163 4.66 -5.84 -8.26
C ARG A 163 3.39 -5.39 -7.53
N SER A 164 3.44 -4.35 -6.70
CA SER A 164 2.28 -3.86 -5.96
C SER A 164 1.16 -3.30 -6.83
N ARG A 165 1.46 -2.83 -8.05
CA ARG A 165 0.43 -2.39 -9.00
C ARG A 165 -0.44 -3.53 -9.57
N ARG A 166 -0.06 -4.80 -9.36
CA ARG A 166 -0.79 -5.93 -9.94
C ARG A 166 -2.14 -6.13 -9.25
N LYS A 167 -3.21 -6.22 -10.04
CA LYS A 167 -4.63 -6.34 -9.61
C LYS A 167 -4.95 -7.45 -8.59
N LYS A 168 -4.07 -8.43 -8.36
CA LYS A 168 -4.34 -9.61 -7.50
C LYS A 168 -3.91 -9.42 -6.05
N ASP A 169 -3.15 -8.36 -5.76
CA ASP A 169 -2.50 -8.25 -4.45
C ASP A 169 -3.39 -7.60 -3.40
N LEU A 170 -4.61 -7.14 -3.75
CA LEU A 170 -5.61 -6.47 -2.89
C LEU A 170 -5.07 -5.31 -2.06
N MET A 171 -3.79 -4.96 -2.20
CA MET A 171 -3.13 -4.22 -1.16
C MET A 171 -1.88 -3.53 -1.60
N VAL A 172 -1.98 -2.23 -1.37
CA VAL A 172 -0.90 -1.42 -0.87
C VAL A 172 0.11 -1.23 -1.96
N LEU A 173 -0.07 -0.13 -2.67
CA LEU A 173 0.99 0.39 -3.49
C LEU A 173 2.25 0.49 -2.62
N LYS A 174 3.36 -0.04 -3.11
CA LYS A 174 4.64 -0.06 -2.39
C LYS A 174 5.65 0.77 -3.14
N ALA A 175 6.60 1.33 -2.42
CA ALA A 175 7.75 2.03 -3.00
C ALA A 175 7.34 3.09 -4.04
N TYR A 176 6.24 3.79 -3.77
CA TYR A 176 5.76 4.89 -4.59
C TYR A 176 6.01 6.23 -3.89
N TRP A 177 5.98 7.26 -4.71
CA TRP A 177 5.94 8.65 -4.34
C TRP A 177 4.63 9.21 -4.86
N GLN A 178 3.95 10.02 -4.07
CA GLN A 178 2.72 10.68 -4.47
C GLN A 178 2.96 12.17 -4.59
N SER A 179 2.46 12.77 -5.67
CA SER A 179 2.59 14.20 -5.81
C SER A 179 1.58 14.93 -4.92
N PRO A 180 2.02 15.97 -4.20
CA PRO A 180 1.13 16.92 -3.54
C PRO A 180 0.17 17.67 -4.48
N GLU A 181 0.57 17.91 -5.74
CA GLU A 181 -0.24 18.62 -6.75
C GLU A 181 -1.33 17.70 -7.32
N ASN A 182 -1.06 16.40 -7.35
CA ASN A 182 -1.96 15.39 -7.87
C ASN A 182 -1.92 14.16 -6.97
N ASN A 183 -2.89 14.07 -6.07
CA ASN A 183 -3.04 12.94 -5.15
C ASN A 183 -3.30 11.60 -5.90
N THR A 184 -3.78 11.61 -7.14
CA THR A 184 -3.90 10.37 -7.94
C THR A 184 -2.58 9.93 -8.60
N MET A 185 -1.59 10.83 -8.66
CA MET A 185 -0.32 10.56 -9.32
C MET A 185 0.57 9.70 -8.41
N GLN A 186 0.68 8.43 -8.79
CA GLN A 186 1.45 7.42 -8.08
C GLN A 186 2.62 6.99 -8.94
N VAL A 187 3.81 7.53 -8.71
CA VAL A 187 5.03 7.16 -9.46
C VAL A 187 5.96 6.36 -8.56
N ALA A 188 6.88 5.59 -9.13
CA ALA A 188 7.89 4.90 -8.32
C ALA A 188 8.82 5.93 -7.65
N VAL A 189 9.29 5.67 -6.43
CA VAL A 189 10.24 6.58 -5.73
C VAL A 189 11.46 6.94 -6.59
N PRO A 190 12.15 6.00 -7.25
CA PRO A 190 13.27 6.36 -8.12
C PRO A 190 12.89 7.33 -9.24
N THR A 191 11.71 7.15 -9.84
CA THR A 191 11.19 8.04 -10.88
C THR A 191 10.92 9.44 -10.33
N ALA A 192 10.33 9.57 -9.14
CA ALA A 192 10.13 10.88 -8.51
C ALA A 192 11.46 11.58 -8.20
N LEU A 193 12.48 10.84 -7.78
CA LEU A 193 13.81 11.39 -7.56
C LEU A 193 14.46 11.86 -8.87
N GLU A 194 14.35 11.07 -9.94
CA GLU A 194 14.88 11.44 -11.27
C GLU A 194 14.15 12.65 -11.88
N GLN A 195 12.84 12.74 -11.64
CA GLN A 195 11.98 13.84 -12.10
C GLN A 195 11.99 15.07 -11.17
N ARG A 196 12.81 15.07 -10.11
CA ARG A 196 12.92 16.17 -9.14
C ARG A 196 11.59 16.56 -8.50
N LYS A 197 10.70 15.61 -8.23
CA LYS A 197 9.38 15.84 -7.59
C LYS A 197 9.47 15.83 -6.06
N PHE A 198 10.40 16.60 -5.50
CA PHE A 198 10.67 16.66 -4.06
C PHE A 198 11.34 17.98 -3.65
N SER A 199 11.13 18.40 -2.40
CA SER A 199 11.81 19.55 -1.82
C SER A 199 13.08 19.10 -1.11
N SER A 200 14.16 19.87 -1.20
CA SER A 200 15.48 19.45 -0.69
C SER A 200 16.40 20.62 -0.37
N LYS A 201 17.45 20.33 0.41
CA LYS A 201 18.54 21.27 0.73
C LYS A 201 19.86 20.74 0.19
N ILE A 202 20.63 21.57 -0.50
CA ILE A 202 22.02 21.23 -0.87
C ILE A 202 22.88 21.32 0.40
N LEU A 203 23.56 20.24 0.75
CA LEU A 203 24.43 20.14 1.93
C LEU A 203 25.87 20.51 1.60
N LYS A 204 26.37 19.98 0.48
CA LYS A 204 27.77 20.09 0.06
C LYS A 204 27.86 20.06 -1.47
N THR A 205 28.87 20.71 -2.01
CA THR A 205 29.26 20.69 -3.42
C THR A 205 30.77 20.47 -3.54
N GLU A 206 31.23 19.84 -4.61
CA GLU A 206 32.65 19.74 -4.98
C GLU A 206 32.78 19.95 -6.49
N GLY A 207 33.75 20.75 -6.93
CA GLY A 207 34.01 20.98 -8.36
C GLY A 207 33.00 21.91 -9.06
N LEU A 208 32.23 22.71 -8.31
CA LEU A 208 31.40 23.79 -8.84
C LEU A 208 32.11 25.15 -8.66
N ASP A 209 31.93 26.05 -9.61
CA ASP A 209 32.24 27.46 -9.42
C ASP A 209 31.24 28.14 -8.46
N LYS A 210 31.68 29.19 -7.77
CA LYS A 210 30.87 29.90 -6.76
C LYS A 210 29.56 30.49 -7.32
N PRO A 211 29.54 31.11 -8.52
CA PRO A 211 28.28 31.56 -9.13
C PRO A 211 27.26 30.42 -9.31
N THR A 212 27.68 29.30 -9.89
CA THR A 212 26.82 28.12 -10.12
C THR A 212 26.34 27.52 -8.79
N GLU A 213 27.21 27.41 -7.79
CA GLU A 213 26.84 26.94 -6.46
C GLU A 213 25.76 27.83 -5.83
N THR A 214 25.94 29.15 -5.90
CA THR A 214 25.01 30.14 -5.34
C THR A 214 23.66 30.07 -6.05
N ALA A 215 23.67 30.00 -7.38
CA ALA A 215 22.47 29.85 -8.19
C ALA A 215 21.72 28.55 -7.85
N LEU A 216 22.42 27.43 -7.68
CA LEU A 216 21.82 26.15 -7.31
C LEU A 216 21.19 26.18 -5.91
N LYS A 217 21.86 26.80 -4.94
CA LYS A 217 21.34 26.96 -3.57
C LYS A 217 20.09 27.86 -3.51
N ASN A 218 20.04 28.89 -4.34
CA ASN A 218 18.95 29.87 -4.38
C ASN A 218 17.81 29.50 -5.34
N SER A 219 18.02 28.53 -6.23
CA SER A 219 16.99 28.09 -7.17
C SER A 219 15.75 27.59 -6.43
N LYS A 220 14.58 28.15 -6.75
CA LYS A 220 13.30 27.63 -6.27
C LYS A 220 13.10 26.25 -6.91
N GLY A 221 13.38 25.20 -6.14
CA GLY A 221 13.15 23.83 -6.54
C GLY A 221 11.67 23.49 -6.62
N TYR A 222 11.34 22.20 -6.46
CA TYR A 222 9.96 21.73 -6.43
C TYR A 222 9.17 22.39 -5.28
N SER A 223 8.19 23.23 -5.65
CA SER A 223 7.37 24.03 -4.75
C SER A 223 5.88 23.83 -5.08
N PRO A 224 5.33 22.66 -4.76
CA PRO A 224 3.96 22.32 -5.10
C PRO A 224 2.97 23.12 -4.26
N LYS A 225 1.84 23.50 -4.86
CA LYS A 225 0.74 24.14 -4.11
C LYS A 225 -0.01 23.07 -3.30
N PRO A 226 -0.03 23.15 -1.95
CA PRO A 226 -0.78 22.20 -1.16
C PRO A 226 -2.28 22.33 -1.41
N LYS A 227 -2.96 21.19 -1.59
CA LYS A 227 -4.42 21.15 -1.51
C LYS A 227 -4.85 21.42 -0.05
N LYS A 228 -6.02 22.04 0.13
CA LYS A 228 -6.53 22.41 1.46
C LYS A 228 -6.64 21.18 2.38
N PRO A 229 -6.38 21.29 3.70
CA PRO A 229 -6.43 20.17 4.65
C PRO A 229 -7.71 19.34 4.62
N LYS A 230 -8.87 20.00 4.40
CA LYS A 230 -10.19 19.34 4.31
C LYS A 230 -10.32 18.40 3.10
N GLU A 231 -9.46 18.53 2.09
CA GLU A 231 -9.39 17.67 0.91
C GLU A 231 -8.31 16.58 1.01
N ILE A 232 -7.52 16.59 2.09
CA ILE A 232 -6.43 15.63 2.35
C ILE A 232 -7.02 14.32 2.89
N PHE A 233 -7.96 13.75 2.14
CA PHE A 233 -8.04 12.30 2.12
C PHE A 233 -6.89 11.85 1.22
N GLN A 234 -5.92 11.14 1.80
CA GLN A 234 -4.89 10.44 1.03
C GLN A 234 -5.61 9.73 -0.12
N ALA A 235 -5.23 9.97 -1.37
CA ALA A 235 -5.99 9.40 -2.48
C ALA A 235 -6.03 7.87 -2.33
N PRO A 236 -7.20 7.29 -2.02
CA PRO A 236 -7.32 5.85 -1.84
C PRO A 236 -7.19 5.13 -3.19
N TRP A 237 -7.03 5.89 -4.27
CA TRP A 237 -7.19 5.49 -5.66
C TRP A 237 -5.88 4.98 -6.26
N LEU A 238 -5.85 3.72 -6.66
CA LEU A 238 -4.82 3.15 -7.51
C LEU A 238 -5.23 3.37 -8.97
N LYS A 239 -4.38 4.07 -9.73
CA LYS A 239 -4.58 4.22 -11.18
C LYS A 239 -4.29 2.87 -11.88
N LEU A 240 -5.34 2.26 -12.43
CA LEU A 240 -5.23 1.02 -13.20
C LEU A 240 -4.79 1.31 -14.64
N ASP A 241 -5.41 2.32 -15.25
CA ASP A 241 -5.15 2.84 -16.59
C ASP A 241 -5.51 4.34 -16.63
N GLU A 242 -5.55 4.95 -17.80
CA GLU A 242 -5.80 6.40 -17.94
C GLU A 242 -7.15 6.85 -17.39
N GLN A 243 -8.16 5.98 -17.45
CA GLN A 243 -9.56 6.31 -17.17
C GLN A 243 -10.09 5.58 -15.93
N THR A 244 -9.40 4.56 -15.45
CA THR A 244 -9.90 3.70 -14.38
C THR A 244 -9.03 3.83 -13.14
N VAL A 245 -9.69 4.22 -12.05
CA VAL A 245 -9.13 4.18 -10.72
C VAL A 245 -9.83 3.11 -9.88
N ARG A 246 -9.13 2.61 -8.87
CA ARG A 246 -9.62 1.58 -7.97
C ARG A 246 -9.38 2.01 -6.54
N ALA A 247 -10.20 1.64 -5.57
CA ALA A 247 -9.92 1.68 -4.13
C ALA A 247 -10.17 0.28 -3.55
N THR A 248 -9.38 -0.18 -2.58
CA THR A 248 -9.75 -1.39 -1.83
C THR A 248 -10.63 -0.95 -0.67
N THR A 249 -11.80 -1.55 -0.55
CA THR A 249 -12.83 -1.13 0.40
C THR A 249 -13.30 -2.30 1.25
N ARG A 250 -13.76 -1.96 2.46
CA ARG A 250 -14.45 -2.86 3.37
C ARG A 250 -15.78 -2.24 3.70
N TYR A 251 -16.82 -2.98 3.42
CA TYR A 251 -18.18 -2.61 3.76
C TYR A 251 -18.67 -3.53 4.87
N LEU A 252 -19.19 -2.94 5.94
CA LEU A 252 -19.91 -3.68 6.96
C LEU A 252 -21.37 -3.81 6.50
N VAL A 253 -21.90 -5.03 6.58
CA VAL A 253 -23.29 -5.36 6.30
C VAL A 253 -23.90 -5.89 7.59
N ASP A 254 -24.78 -5.10 8.19
CA ASP A 254 -25.59 -5.54 9.32
C ASP A 254 -26.82 -6.26 8.80
N LEU A 255 -26.87 -7.57 9.00
CA LEU A 255 -27.94 -8.43 8.52
C LEU A 255 -29.26 -8.21 9.28
N LYS A 256 -29.21 -7.66 10.51
CA LYS A 256 -30.43 -7.29 11.25
C LYS A 256 -31.09 -6.02 10.73
N ALA A 257 -30.39 -5.20 9.94
CA ALA A 257 -31.00 -4.03 9.32
C ALA A 257 -32.17 -4.43 8.42
N THR A 258 -33.27 -3.67 8.45
CA THR A 258 -34.51 -3.98 7.70
C THR A 258 -34.25 -4.21 6.21
N ALA A 259 -33.38 -3.40 5.60
CA ALA A 259 -33.00 -3.53 4.19
C ALA A 259 -32.24 -4.84 3.87
N ASN A 260 -31.67 -5.51 4.86
CA ASN A 260 -30.93 -6.77 4.73
C ASN A 260 -31.72 -8.00 5.22
N ALA A 261 -32.95 -7.83 5.69
CA ALA A 261 -33.80 -8.93 6.17
C ALA A 261 -33.90 -10.12 5.19
N PRO A 262 -33.99 -9.93 3.85
CA PRO A 262 -33.98 -11.04 2.89
C PRO A 262 -32.71 -11.89 2.91
N LEU A 263 -31.55 -11.31 3.24
CA LEU A 263 -30.29 -12.02 3.39
C LEU A 263 -30.18 -12.73 4.74
N TYR A 264 -30.80 -12.18 5.78
CA TYR A 264 -30.67 -12.68 7.15
C TYR A 264 -31.64 -13.82 7.47
N LYS A 265 -32.90 -13.70 7.03
CA LYS A 265 -34.01 -14.62 7.33
C LYS A 265 -34.06 -15.05 8.81
N LYS A 266 -33.98 -14.08 9.73
CA LYS A 266 -33.96 -14.31 11.19
C LYS A 266 -32.89 -15.35 11.62
N GLY A 267 -31.70 -15.29 11.02
CA GLY A 267 -30.59 -16.24 11.28
C GLY A 267 -30.57 -17.48 10.38
N ASN A 268 -31.63 -17.77 9.62
CA ASN A 268 -31.69 -18.90 8.69
C ASN A 268 -31.22 -18.57 7.26
N GLY A 269 -30.68 -17.37 7.04
CA GLY A 269 -30.24 -16.90 5.74
C GLY A 269 -28.77 -17.22 5.43
N ILE A 270 -28.07 -16.24 4.89
CA ILE A 270 -26.74 -16.41 4.31
C ILE A 270 -25.69 -16.95 5.29
N VAL A 271 -25.76 -16.52 6.55
CA VAL A 271 -24.80 -16.90 7.59
C VAL A 271 -24.87 -18.39 7.89
N LYS A 272 -26.09 -18.92 8.13
CA LYS A 272 -26.32 -20.34 8.37
C LYS A 272 -25.79 -21.20 7.22
N ILE A 273 -26.14 -20.85 5.98
CA ILE A 273 -25.73 -21.63 4.80
C ILE A 273 -24.21 -21.63 4.65
N ILE A 274 -23.54 -20.50 4.90
CA ILE A 274 -22.08 -20.45 4.87
C ILE A 274 -21.46 -21.31 5.99
N LEU A 275 -21.98 -21.22 7.21
CA LEU A 275 -21.50 -22.03 8.34
C LEU A 275 -21.64 -23.52 8.05
N GLU A 276 -22.77 -23.96 7.49
CA GLU A 276 -22.97 -25.33 7.04
C GLU A 276 -21.97 -25.73 5.96
N GLY A 277 -21.71 -24.84 4.99
CA GLY A 277 -20.68 -25.05 3.97
C GLY A 277 -19.29 -25.25 4.57
N ILE A 278 -18.96 -24.55 5.67
CA ILE A 278 -17.70 -24.73 6.41
C ILE A 278 -17.73 -26.04 7.21
N LYS A 279 -18.82 -26.34 7.93
CA LYS A 279 -19.01 -27.59 8.69
C LYS A 279 -18.88 -28.80 7.76
N ARG A 280 -19.38 -28.74 6.52
CA ARG A 280 -19.26 -29.78 5.48
C ARG A 280 -17.95 -29.73 4.68
N GLY A 281 -17.03 -28.81 4.99
CA GLY A 281 -15.73 -28.67 4.31
C GLY A 281 -15.79 -28.17 2.86
N LYS A 282 -16.97 -27.75 2.37
CA LYS A 282 -17.18 -27.20 1.03
C LYS A 282 -16.66 -25.75 0.92
N ILE A 283 -16.69 -25.01 2.03
CA ILE A 283 -16.07 -23.69 2.19
C ILE A 283 -14.87 -23.82 3.12
N LYS A 284 -13.71 -23.33 2.67
CA LYS A 284 -12.46 -23.36 3.47
C LYS A 284 -12.28 -22.01 4.19
N PRO A 285 -12.22 -21.97 5.52
CA PRO A 285 -11.89 -20.76 6.25
C PRO A 285 -10.39 -20.46 6.21
N TYR A 286 -10.05 -19.18 6.29
CA TYR A 286 -8.68 -18.70 6.39
C TYR A 286 -8.52 -17.79 7.60
N VAL A 287 -7.30 -17.74 8.15
CA VAL A 287 -6.94 -16.85 9.26
C VAL A 287 -7.20 -15.41 8.82
N TYR A 288 -7.94 -14.63 9.61
CA TYR A 288 -8.14 -13.22 9.35
C TYR A 288 -6.80 -12.47 9.36
N THR A 289 -6.63 -11.55 8.42
CA THR A 289 -5.47 -10.66 8.35
C THR A 289 -5.99 -9.23 8.20
N PRO A 290 -5.64 -8.30 9.11
CA PRO A 290 -6.09 -6.91 9.03
C PRO A 290 -5.81 -6.25 7.71
N THR A 291 -4.75 -6.68 7.02
CA THR A 291 -4.45 -6.24 5.68
C THR A 291 -4.59 -7.44 4.71
N PRO A 292 -5.50 -7.40 3.70
CA PRO A 292 -5.68 -8.47 2.71
C PRO A 292 -4.40 -8.98 2.01
N GLN A 293 -3.93 -10.18 2.35
CA GLN A 293 -2.72 -10.76 1.72
C GLN A 293 -3.03 -11.62 0.50
N LYS A 294 -2.17 -11.62 -0.56
CA LYS A 294 -2.30 -12.53 -1.72
C LYS A 294 -2.44 -14.00 -1.31
N TYR A 295 -1.60 -14.43 -0.36
CA TYR A 295 -1.63 -15.78 0.18
C TYR A 295 -2.32 -15.75 1.54
N MET A 296 -3.45 -16.45 1.65
CA MET A 296 -4.17 -16.57 2.90
C MET A 296 -3.77 -17.86 3.60
N LYS A 297 -3.39 -17.75 4.87
CA LYS A 297 -3.11 -18.92 5.71
C LYS A 297 -4.40 -19.66 6.00
N ARG A 298 -4.49 -20.93 5.59
CA ARG A 298 -5.67 -21.76 5.82
C ARG A 298 -5.90 -21.93 7.32
N LEU A 299 -7.14 -21.78 7.76
CA LEU A 299 -7.57 -22.08 9.13
C LEU A 299 -8.12 -23.52 9.13
N LYS A 300 -7.64 -24.37 10.05
CA LYS A 300 -8.17 -25.73 10.20
C LYS A 300 -9.63 -25.67 10.67
N LYS A 301 -10.50 -26.56 10.17
CA LYS A 301 -11.93 -26.60 10.53
C LYS A 301 -12.15 -26.61 12.05
N LYS A 302 -11.47 -27.51 12.79
CA LYS A 302 -11.56 -27.57 14.26
C LYS A 302 -11.22 -26.23 14.93
N ARG A 303 -10.15 -25.55 14.46
CA ARG A 303 -9.76 -24.22 14.95
C ARG A 303 -10.71 -23.09 14.56
N PHE A 304 -11.49 -23.27 13.50
CA PHE A 304 -12.55 -22.33 13.16
C PHE A 304 -13.75 -22.53 14.08
N LEU A 305 -14.18 -23.77 14.27
CA LEU A 305 -15.32 -24.10 15.15
C LEU A 305 -15.05 -23.72 16.60
N SER A 306 -13.82 -23.92 17.10
CA SER A 306 -13.44 -23.49 18.46
C SER A 306 -13.41 -21.98 18.66
N LYS A 307 -13.48 -21.18 17.58
CA LYS A 307 -13.63 -19.72 17.67
C LYS A 307 -15.10 -19.28 17.66
N LEU A 308 -16.02 -20.23 17.47
CA LEU A 308 -17.47 -20.03 17.57
C LEU A 308 -17.98 -20.58 18.90
N SER A 309 -17.15 -20.52 19.93
CA SER A 309 -17.48 -20.93 21.29
C SER A 309 -16.71 -20.02 22.24
N TYR A 310 -17.32 -19.64 23.35
CA TYR A 310 -16.67 -18.86 24.40
C TYR A 310 -17.06 -19.40 25.78
N TYR A 311 -16.20 -19.20 26.76
CA TYR A 311 -16.52 -19.51 28.15
C TYR A 311 -17.30 -18.34 28.75
N GLU A 312 -18.43 -18.64 29.38
CA GLU A 312 -19.29 -17.65 30.02
C GLU A 312 -19.22 -17.81 31.54
N GLU A 313 -18.63 -16.82 32.21
CA GLU A 313 -18.38 -16.87 33.66
C GLU A 313 -19.66 -16.98 34.49
N SER A 314 -20.78 -16.39 34.03
CA SER A 314 -22.05 -16.44 34.76
C SER A 314 -22.72 -17.81 34.77
N THR A 315 -22.40 -18.68 33.81
CA THR A 315 -22.96 -20.03 33.69
C THR A 315 -21.91 -21.13 33.91
N GLU A 316 -20.64 -20.73 34.10
CA GLU A 316 -19.48 -21.61 34.21
C GLU A 316 -19.36 -22.66 33.07
N ASP A 317 -19.90 -22.34 31.90
CA ASP A 317 -19.98 -23.27 30.76
C ASP A 317 -19.47 -22.64 29.44
N THR A 318 -19.21 -23.51 28.47
CA THR A 318 -18.84 -23.13 27.11
C THR A 318 -20.09 -22.97 26.24
N VAL A 319 -20.38 -21.73 25.86
CA VAL A 319 -21.53 -21.39 25.01
C VAL A 319 -21.12 -21.40 23.53
N GLU A 320 -21.87 -22.11 22.67
CA GLU A 320 -21.69 -22.06 21.20
C GLU A 320 -22.30 -20.76 20.65
N VAL A 321 -21.51 -20.04 19.85
CA VAL A 321 -21.98 -18.89 19.07
C VAL A 321 -22.82 -19.41 17.89
N GLN A 322 -24.11 -19.10 17.91
CA GLN A 322 -25.05 -19.58 16.91
C GLN A 322 -25.04 -18.70 15.65
N ALA A 323 -25.68 -19.19 14.59
CA ALA A 323 -25.80 -18.45 13.33
C ALA A 323 -26.55 -17.11 13.50
N ILE A 324 -27.48 -17.03 14.46
CA ILE A 324 -28.26 -15.82 14.75
C ILE A 324 -27.41 -14.72 15.42
N ASP A 325 -26.35 -15.11 16.13
CA ASP A 325 -25.43 -14.16 16.79
C ASP A 325 -24.50 -13.50 15.78
N LEU A 326 -24.19 -14.21 14.70
CA LEU A 326 -23.28 -13.80 13.63
C LEU A 326 -23.97 -12.90 12.58
N HIS A 327 -24.65 -11.85 13.03
CA HIS A 327 -25.45 -10.98 12.18
C HIS A 327 -24.68 -9.86 11.46
N LYS A 328 -23.34 -9.83 11.55
CA LYS A 328 -22.50 -8.85 10.83
C LYS A 328 -21.55 -9.56 9.87
N LEU A 329 -21.52 -9.08 8.62
CA LEU A 329 -20.55 -9.50 7.61
C LEU A 329 -19.70 -8.31 7.17
N GLU A 330 -18.41 -8.51 6.93
CA GLU A 330 -17.54 -7.49 6.34
C GLU A 330 -17.15 -7.96 4.93
N LEU A 331 -17.65 -7.25 3.92
CA LEU A 331 -17.36 -7.48 2.51
C LEU A 331 -16.11 -6.69 2.14
N VAL A 332 -15.07 -7.40 1.70
CA VAL A 332 -13.81 -6.79 1.27
C VAL A 332 -13.67 -6.92 -0.23
N GLY A 333 -13.38 -5.82 -0.92
CA GLY A 333 -13.36 -5.82 -2.39
C GLY A 333 -12.72 -4.58 -3.00
N TYR A 334 -12.98 -4.40 -4.29
CA TYR A 334 -12.53 -3.26 -5.08
C TYR A 334 -13.70 -2.35 -5.43
N TRP A 335 -13.57 -1.08 -5.13
CA TRP A 335 -14.39 -0.04 -5.72
C TRP A 335 -13.67 0.53 -6.94
N GLU A 336 -14.18 0.26 -8.14
CA GLU A 336 -13.59 0.74 -9.39
C GLU A 336 -14.45 1.85 -9.98
N VAL A 337 -13.80 2.92 -10.41
CA VAL A 337 -14.44 4.07 -11.06
C VAL A 337 -13.78 4.26 -12.41
N ASN A 338 -14.57 4.19 -13.48
CA ASN A 338 -14.18 4.71 -14.78
C ASN A 338 -14.56 6.19 -14.82
N THR A 339 -13.57 7.08 -14.81
CA THR A 339 -13.75 8.54 -14.73
C THR A 339 -14.28 9.13 -16.03
N GLN A 340 -14.12 8.46 -17.17
CA GLN A 340 -14.69 8.92 -18.45
C GLN A 340 -16.17 8.54 -18.56
N ALA A 341 -16.49 7.27 -18.31
CA ALA A 341 -17.86 6.76 -18.38
C ALA A 341 -18.70 7.12 -17.14
N GLN A 342 -18.07 7.67 -16.09
CA GLN A 342 -18.66 7.98 -14.79
C GLN A 342 -19.37 6.78 -14.13
N LYS A 343 -18.91 5.57 -14.44
CA LYS A 343 -19.47 4.33 -13.90
C LYS A 343 -18.59 3.84 -12.75
N ALA A 344 -19.23 3.57 -11.62
CA ALA A 344 -18.60 2.96 -10.46
C ALA A 344 -19.15 1.56 -10.21
N LYS A 345 -18.30 0.64 -9.75
CA LYS A 345 -18.70 -0.72 -9.39
C LYS A 345 -17.91 -1.22 -8.19
N PHE A 346 -18.63 -1.80 -7.23
CA PHE A 346 -18.03 -2.60 -6.17
C PHE A 346 -17.93 -4.07 -6.59
N THR A 347 -16.74 -4.64 -6.50
CA THR A 347 -16.48 -6.07 -6.74
C THR A 347 -15.98 -6.72 -5.46
N ILE A 348 -16.75 -7.65 -4.90
CA ILE A 348 -16.40 -8.38 -3.68
C ILE A 348 -15.32 -9.42 -3.98
N GLU A 349 -14.29 -9.49 -3.15
CA GLU A 349 -13.21 -10.48 -3.24
C GLU A 349 -13.17 -11.41 -2.02
N ARG A 350 -13.54 -10.90 -0.84
CA ARG A 350 -13.58 -11.66 0.41
C ARG A 350 -14.81 -11.32 1.24
N ILE A 351 -15.20 -12.28 2.06
CA ILE A 351 -16.19 -12.10 3.13
C ILE A 351 -15.51 -12.45 4.44
N ASN A 352 -15.49 -11.52 5.38
CA ASN A 352 -15.02 -11.76 6.73
C ASN A 352 -16.21 -12.04 7.64
N PHE A 353 -16.08 -13.10 8.45
CA PHE A 353 -17.03 -13.46 9.48
C PHE A 353 -16.68 -12.73 10.78
N LEU A 354 -17.67 -12.13 11.41
CA LEU A 354 -17.51 -11.38 12.66
C LEU A 354 -18.46 -11.89 13.73
N ILE A 355 -17.96 -11.94 14.95
CA ILE A 355 -18.79 -11.92 16.16
C ILE A 355 -18.97 -10.43 16.51
N PRO A 356 -20.20 -9.92 16.53
CA PRO A 356 -20.50 -8.51 16.82
C PRO A 356 -20.02 -8.08 18.21
N LYS A 357 -19.74 -6.77 18.37
CA LYS A 357 -19.43 -6.16 19.67
C LYS A 357 -20.55 -6.46 20.67
N GLY A 358 -20.18 -6.89 21.87
CA GLY A 358 -21.10 -7.13 22.98
C GLY A 358 -21.82 -8.47 22.94
N THR A 359 -21.44 -9.40 22.05
CA THR A 359 -21.97 -10.77 22.07
C THR A 359 -21.44 -11.57 23.28
N ASN A 360 -20.22 -11.28 23.72
CA ASN A 360 -19.56 -11.92 24.87
C ASN A 360 -18.43 -11.03 25.41
N THR A 361 -17.78 -11.45 26.50
CA THR A 361 -16.63 -10.76 27.11
C THR A 361 -15.51 -10.47 26.11
N GLN A 362 -15.17 -11.43 25.24
CA GLN A 362 -14.13 -11.27 24.21
C GLN A 362 -14.45 -10.20 23.15
N THR A 363 -15.73 -9.82 23.00
CA THR A 363 -16.20 -8.83 22.03
C THR A 363 -16.66 -7.53 22.67
N GLN A 364 -16.40 -7.32 23.96
CA GLN A 364 -16.82 -6.12 24.69
C GLN A 364 -16.29 -4.83 24.05
N PHE A 365 -15.03 -4.85 23.58
CA PHE A 365 -14.37 -3.66 23.01
C PHE A 365 -14.51 -3.53 21.49
N GLY A 366 -15.11 -4.51 20.79
CA GLY A 366 -15.32 -4.41 19.34
C GLY A 366 -15.73 -5.71 18.67
N ASN A 367 -16.01 -5.63 17.37
CA ASN A 367 -16.32 -6.82 16.57
C ASN A 367 -15.10 -7.74 16.45
N LEU A 368 -15.23 -9.01 16.83
CA LEU A 368 -14.18 -10.01 16.71
C LEU A 368 -14.23 -10.68 15.34
N ARG A 369 -13.14 -10.59 14.57
CA ARG A 369 -13.05 -11.19 13.24
C ARG A 369 -12.56 -12.62 13.32
N VAL A 370 -13.46 -13.56 13.05
CA VAL A 370 -13.26 -15.00 13.26
C VAL A 370 -12.39 -15.59 12.15
N ALA A 371 -12.78 -15.34 10.89
CA ALA A 371 -12.16 -15.88 9.70
C ALA A 371 -12.43 -15.00 8.47
N GLN A 372 -11.59 -15.16 7.44
CA GLN A 372 -11.83 -14.63 6.11
C GLN A 372 -12.12 -15.75 5.12
N LEU A 373 -13.03 -15.52 4.18
CA LEU A 373 -13.48 -16.47 3.17
C LEU A 373 -13.23 -15.89 1.76
N LYS A 374 -12.88 -16.77 0.80
CA LYS A 374 -12.80 -16.39 -0.61
C LYS A 374 -14.21 -16.21 -1.18
N TYR A 375 -14.55 -15.01 -1.66
CA TYR A 375 -15.88 -14.72 -2.20
C TYR A 375 -16.29 -15.70 -3.30
N ARG A 376 -15.40 -15.96 -4.28
CA ARG A 376 -15.62 -16.93 -5.37
C ARG A 376 -16.01 -18.33 -4.87
N LYS A 377 -15.50 -18.77 -3.72
CA LYS A 377 -15.83 -20.08 -3.15
C LYS A 377 -17.17 -20.05 -2.42
N VAL A 378 -17.50 -18.95 -1.77
CA VAL A 378 -18.80 -18.74 -1.11
C VAL A 378 -19.92 -18.70 -2.15
N ILE A 379 -19.83 -17.86 -3.18
CA ILE A 379 -20.88 -17.75 -4.21
C ILE A 379 -21.10 -19.06 -4.95
N SER A 380 -20.03 -19.79 -5.27
CA SER A 380 -20.14 -21.08 -5.94
C SER A 380 -20.86 -22.12 -5.08
N TYR A 381 -20.75 -22.02 -3.75
CA TYR A 381 -21.49 -22.89 -2.84
C TYR A 381 -22.94 -22.45 -2.69
N LEU A 382 -23.20 -21.15 -2.53
CA LEU A 382 -24.55 -20.59 -2.44
C LEU A 382 -25.39 -20.90 -3.70
N GLU A 383 -24.80 -20.80 -4.90
CA GLU A 383 -25.45 -21.21 -6.15
C GLU A 383 -25.83 -22.69 -6.18
N LYS A 384 -24.94 -23.56 -5.66
CA LYS A 384 -25.23 -24.99 -5.57
C LYS A 384 -26.34 -25.28 -4.56
N ALA A 385 -26.32 -24.59 -3.42
CA ALA A 385 -27.37 -24.70 -2.40
C ALA A 385 -28.72 -24.23 -2.97
N TYR A 386 -28.74 -23.12 -3.71
CA TYR A 386 -29.94 -22.60 -4.38
C TYR A 386 -30.51 -23.59 -5.39
N ARG A 387 -29.69 -24.13 -6.30
CA ARG A 387 -30.15 -25.14 -7.28
C ARG A 387 -30.69 -26.40 -6.61
N LYS A 388 -30.09 -26.80 -5.49
CA LYS A 388 -30.58 -27.92 -4.68
C LYS A 388 -31.96 -27.60 -4.09
N ALA A 389 -32.09 -26.44 -3.44
CA ALA A 389 -33.33 -25.97 -2.86
C ALA A 389 -34.47 -25.86 -3.89
N GLN A 390 -34.18 -25.34 -5.09
CA GLN A 390 -35.15 -25.27 -6.19
C GLN A 390 -35.67 -26.66 -6.60
N ARG A 391 -34.80 -27.67 -6.68
CA ARG A 391 -35.21 -29.05 -7.01
C ARG A 391 -36.04 -29.70 -5.91
N GLU A 392 -35.75 -29.36 -4.66
CA GLU A 392 -36.42 -29.88 -3.47
C GLU A 392 -37.68 -29.06 -3.09
N GLY A 393 -38.00 -28.00 -3.83
CA GLY A 393 -39.11 -27.11 -3.51
C GLY A 393 -38.92 -26.28 -2.23
N THR A 394 -37.69 -26.15 -1.71
CA THR A 394 -37.42 -25.43 -0.46
C THR A 394 -37.00 -23.97 -0.71
N GLY A 395 -37.24 -23.10 0.27
CA GLY A 395 -36.82 -21.69 0.25
C GLY A 395 -35.36 -21.44 0.68
N GLU A 396 -34.56 -22.50 0.85
CA GLU A 396 -33.18 -22.39 1.31
C GLU A 396 -32.29 -21.69 0.26
N ALA A 397 -31.33 -20.88 0.69
CA ALA A 397 -30.41 -20.14 -0.19
C ALA A 397 -31.06 -19.20 -1.23
N THR A 398 -32.34 -18.91 -1.08
CA THR A 398 -33.12 -18.00 -1.94
C THR A 398 -33.21 -16.62 -1.33
N TRP A 399 -32.87 -15.58 -2.08
CA TRP A 399 -33.24 -14.20 -1.79
C TRP A 399 -34.63 -13.92 -2.39
N VAL A 400 -35.47 -13.20 -1.65
CA VAL A 400 -36.82 -12.81 -2.08
C VAL A 400 -36.91 -11.30 -1.99
N ASN A 401 -37.38 -10.63 -3.05
CA ASN A 401 -37.53 -9.18 -3.03
C ASN A 401 -38.61 -8.79 -2.00
N PRO A 402 -38.31 -7.94 -1.01
CA PRO A 402 -39.28 -7.50 -0.03
C PRO A 402 -40.43 -6.67 -0.63
N LYS A 403 -40.23 -6.10 -1.83
CA LYS A 403 -41.26 -5.34 -2.57
C LYS A 403 -42.05 -6.19 -3.57
N ASN A 404 -41.51 -7.33 -4.00
CA ASN A 404 -42.16 -8.22 -4.95
C ASN A 404 -41.78 -9.68 -4.67
N VAL A 405 -42.64 -10.39 -3.96
CA VAL A 405 -42.38 -11.78 -3.53
C VAL A 405 -42.20 -12.78 -4.68
N GLN A 406 -42.63 -12.43 -5.90
CA GLN A 406 -42.41 -13.26 -7.09
C GLN A 406 -40.98 -13.15 -7.63
N GLU A 407 -40.30 -12.04 -7.34
CA GLU A 407 -38.90 -11.86 -7.71
C GLU A 407 -38.00 -12.60 -6.71
N LYS A 408 -37.49 -13.74 -7.15
CA LYS A 408 -36.62 -14.64 -6.39
C LYS A 408 -35.31 -14.85 -7.13
N MET A 409 -34.21 -14.89 -6.40
CA MET A 409 -32.90 -15.23 -6.94
C MET A 409 -32.04 -15.94 -5.90
N SER A 410 -30.86 -16.41 -6.27
CA SER A 410 -29.94 -16.97 -5.30
C SER A 410 -29.39 -15.87 -4.36
N LEU A 411 -29.04 -16.23 -3.12
CA LEU A 411 -28.30 -15.31 -2.24
C LEU A 411 -26.96 -14.86 -2.86
N ALA A 412 -26.36 -15.67 -3.74
CA ALA A 412 -25.15 -15.30 -4.47
C ALA A 412 -25.41 -14.19 -5.49
N GLN A 413 -26.52 -14.26 -6.23
CA GLN A 413 -26.92 -13.25 -7.20
C GLN A 413 -27.28 -11.94 -6.48
N ALA A 414 -27.99 -12.01 -5.36
CA ALA A 414 -28.29 -10.83 -4.54
C ALA A 414 -27.02 -10.10 -4.07
N LEU A 415 -26.00 -10.84 -3.61
CA LEU A 415 -24.70 -10.26 -3.26
C LEU A 415 -23.93 -9.69 -4.47
N ALA A 416 -24.02 -10.33 -5.64
CA ALA A 416 -23.34 -9.88 -6.84
C ALA A 416 -23.96 -8.59 -7.42
N THR A 417 -25.29 -8.47 -7.37
CA THR A 417 -26.04 -7.32 -7.86
C THR A 417 -26.06 -6.15 -6.88
N GLY A 418 -25.77 -6.39 -5.60
CA GLY A 418 -25.75 -5.32 -4.59
C GLY A 418 -27.08 -5.12 -3.86
N TYR A 419 -27.94 -6.13 -3.81
CA TYR A 419 -29.21 -6.09 -3.06
C TYR A 419 -29.00 -6.26 -1.55
N TYR A 420 -28.23 -5.33 -0.97
CA TYR A 420 -27.96 -5.21 0.45
C TYR A 420 -27.59 -3.78 0.81
N HIS A 421 -27.97 -3.37 2.02
CA HIS A 421 -27.49 -2.16 2.65
C HIS A 421 -26.14 -2.40 3.31
N LYS A 422 -25.24 -1.43 3.18
CA LYS A 422 -23.85 -1.52 3.64
C LYS A 422 -23.39 -0.17 4.17
N GLN A 423 -22.35 -0.19 4.99
CA GLN A 423 -21.70 1.01 5.54
C GLN A 423 -20.20 0.89 5.33
N LEU A 424 -19.56 1.96 4.86
CA LEU A 424 -18.12 1.96 4.61
C LEU A 424 -17.33 1.82 5.91
N ASN A 425 -16.70 0.67 6.14
CA ASN A 425 -15.91 0.41 7.35
C ASN A 425 -14.42 0.73 7.20
N TRP A 426 -13.90 0.77 5.97
CA TRP A 426 -12.51 1.10 5.65
C TRP A 426 -12.32 1.23 4.13
N PHE A 427 -11.48 2.16 3.68
CA PHE A 427 -11.03 2.23 2.30
C PHE A 427 -9.60 2.72 2.21
N ALA A 428 -8.75 2.01 1.47
CA ALA A 428 -7.45 2.49 1.06
C ALA A 428 -6.87 1.55 0.00
N ASN A 429 -5.97 2.05 -0.85
CA ASN A 429 -4.98 1.22 -1.56
C ASN A 429 -3.57 1.39 -1.00
N GLN A 430 -3.49 1.93 0.20
CA GLN A 430 -2.29 2.24 0.95
C GLN A 430 -2.51 1.58 2.34
N GLN A 431 -1.44 1.23 3.06
CA GLN A 431 -1.63 0.87 4.48
C GLN A 431 -1.79 2.18 5.22
N ASP A 432 -2.93 2.82 5.01
CA ASP A 432 -3.36 3.85 5.91
C ASP A 432 -4.18 3.20 7.01
N LEU A 433 -4.03 3.76 8.21
CA LEU A 433 -4.95 3.58 9.31
C LEU A 433 -6.34 4.13 8.99
N GLY A 434 -6.53 4.74 7.80
CA GLY A 434 -7.72 5.37 7.22
C GLY A 434 -9.05 4.92 7.80
N ILE A 435 -9.38 5.63 8.90
CA ILE A 435 -10.50 5.61 9.85
C ILE A 435 -9.99 5.75 11.29
N PHE A 436 -8.84 5.16 11.65
CA PHE A 436 -8.16 5.40 12.93
C PHE A 436 -7.40 6.73 12.98
N SER A 437 -6.76 7.16 11.88
CA SER A 437 -6.12 8.50 11.84
C SER A 437 -7.13 9.65 11.72
N LEU A 438 -8.41 9.37 11.42
CA LEU A 438 -9.47 10.35 11.58
C LEU A 438 -9.73 10.62 13.06
N GLN A 439 -9.62 9.62 13.93
CA GLN A 439 -9.86 9.79 15.36
C GLN A 439 -8.77 10.65 16.02
N ASP A 440 -7.50 10.35 15.74
CA ASP A 440 -6.36 11.06 16.33
C ASP A 440 -6.15 12.49 15.77
N ASN A 441 -6.56 12.76 14.51
CA ASN A 441 -6.49 14.11 13.92
C ASN A 441 -7.74 14.96 14.18
N LEU A 442 -8.90 14.37 14.49
CA LEU A 442 -10.12 15.14 14.77
C LEU A 442 -10.05 15.87 16.13
N GLU A 443 -9.27 15.36 17.07
CA GLU A 443 -9.06 15.99 18.39
C GLU A 443 -7.94 17.05 18.38
N GLN A 444 -7.07 17.06 17.36
CA GLN A 444 -5.89 17.94 17.28
C GLN A 444 -6.02 19.09 16.27
N ILE A 445 -7.13 19.16 15.52
CA ILE A 445 -7.42 20.26 14.60
C ILE A 445 -8.50 21.13 15.23
N ASP A 446 -8.12 22.32 15.70
CA ASP A 446 -9.00 23.36 16.27
C ASP A 446 -10.16 23.80 15.34
N ASP A 447 -10.18 23.33 14.10
CA ASP A 447 -11.24 23.53 13.11
C ASP A 447 -11.88 22.16 12.74
N ALA A 448 -12.67 21.61 13.68
CA ALA A 448 -13.26 20.28 13.65
C ALA A 448 -14.27 20.10 12.49
N SER A 449 -13.75 19.84 11.30
CA SER A 449 -14.56 19.63 10.08
C SER A 449 -15.55 18.46 10.15
N PHE A 450 -15.40 17.50 11.09
CA PHE A 450 -16.39 16.46 11.34
C PHE A 450 -16.61 16.21 12.84
N LEU A 451 -17.76 16.66 13.36
CA LEU A 451 -18.15 16.56 14.78
C LEU A 451 -18.37 15.12 15.29
N THR A 452 -18.46 14.10 14.42
CA THR A 452 -18.64 12.69 14.82
C THR A 452 -18.02 11.71 13.82
N PHE A 453 -17.63 10.52 14.31
CA PHE A 453 -17.17 9.40 13.47
C PHE A 453 -18.15 9.05 12.35
N LYS A 454 -19.45 9.03 12.66
CA LYS A 454 -20.51 8.72 11.68
C LYS A 454 -20.55 9.76 10.55
N LYS A 455 -20.35 11.04 10.86
CA LYS A 455 -20.25 12.12 9.85
C LYS A 455 -19.00 11.95 8.99
N ALA A 456 -17.85 11.64 9.59
CA ALA A 456 -16.60 11.38 8.87
C ALA A 456 -16.73 10.15 7.94
N GLN A 457 -17.33 9.07 8.43
CA GLN A 457 -17.60 7.84 7.67
C GLN A 457 -18.53 8.11 6.49
N LYS A 458 -19.63 8.86 6.71
CA LYS A 458 -20.56 9.25 5.63
C LYS A 458 -19.88 10.14 4.59
N HIS A 459 -19.07 11.10 5.02
CA HIS A 459 -18.30 11.94 4.10
C HIS A 459 -17.32 11.12 3.27
N ALA A 460 -16.60 10.18 3.90
CA ALA A 460 -15.69 9.26 3.20
C ALA A 460 -16.42 8.37 2.18
N GLU A 461 -17.60 7.86 2.54
CA GLU A 461 -18.46 7.09 1.64
C GLU A 461 -18.93 7.94 0.46
N GLN A 462 -19.41 9.16 0.70
CA GLN A 462 -19.79 10.09 -0.37
C GLN A 462 -18.60 10.45 -1.27
N TYR A 463 -17.43 10.72 -0.69
CA TYR A 463 -16.20 10.97 -1.44
C TYR A 463 -15.84 9.79 -2.35
N LEU A 464 -15.91 8.56 -1.82
CA LEU A 464 -15.62 7.34 -2.56
C LEU A 464 -16.63 7.11 -3.70
N GLU A 465 -17.93 7.21 -3.40
CA GLU A 465 -19.00 6.85 -4.32
C GLU A 465 -19.32 7.92 -5.36
N ASN A 466 -18.97 9.19 -5.10
CA ASN A 466 -19.13 10.30 -6.02
C ASN A 466 -17.84 10.69 -6.75
N TYR A 467 -16.73 9.98 -6.49
CA TYR A 467 -15.48 10.24 -7.18
C TYR A 467 -15.67 10.14 -8.70
N GLY A 468 -15.28 11.19 -9.43
CA GLY A 468 -15.37 11.24 -10.89
C GLY A 468 -16.78 11.48 -11.47
N LYS A 469 -17.81 11.61 -10.63
CA LYS A 469 -19.12 12.15 -11.04
C LYS A 469 -19.00 13.67 -11.12
N LYS A 470 -19.54 14.27 -12.17
CA LYS A 470 -19.62 15.73 -12.33
C LYS A 470 -20.88 16.26 -11.66
#